data_AF-A0A2R6K3N2-F1
#
_entry.id   AF-A0A2R6K3N2-F1
#
_cell.length_a   1.000
_cell.length_b   1.000
_cell.length_c   1.000
_cell.angle_alpha   90.00
_cell.angle_beta   90.00
_cell.angle_gamma   90.00
#
_symmetry.space_group_name_H-M   'P 1'
#
loop_
_entity.id
_entity.type
_entity.pdbx_description
1 polymer ?
#
loop_
_entity_poly.entity_id
_entity_poly.type
_entity_poly.pdbx_seq_one_letter_code
_entity_poly.pdbx_strand_id
1 'polypeptide(L)'
;MRVDLDGSGVDPAIVAAALAPDDTPEIEHRVDGTVLETRVERGSVGGLRSTIDDYVVNLGVAMRVAERVGGVKGVTDMNGVE
;
A
#
# COMPACT_ATOMS: atom_id res chain seq x y z
N MET A 1 12.59 -2.53 2.68
CA MET A 1 12.02 -3.08 1.43
C MET A 1 11.64 -1.92 0.53
N ARG A 2 11.87 -2.03 -0.79
CA ARG A 2 11.39 -1.05 -1.77
C ARG A 2 10.52 -1.79 -2.78
N VAL A 3 9.34 -1.24 -3.08
CA VAL A 3 8.43 -1.79 -4.09
C VAL A 3 8.11 -0.68 -5.07
N ASP A 4 8.41 -0.91 -6.34
CA ASP A 4 8.02 0.00 -7.41
C ASP A 4 6.57 -0.30 -7.80
N LEU A 5 5.71 0.71 -7.70
CA LEU A 5 4.30 0.64 -8.08
C LEU A 5 4.08 1.22 -9.48
N ASP A 6 5.12 1.62 -10.21
CA ASP A 6 4.96 2.04 -11.60
C ASP A 6 4.37 0.91 -12.46
N GLY A 7 3.46 1.27 -13.36
CA GLY A 7 2.73 0.32 -14.20
C GLY A 7 1.71 -0.58 -13.48
N SER A 8 1.57 -0.48 -12.15
CA SER A 8 0.62 -1.30 -11.37
C SER A 8 -0.85 -0.86 -11.52
N GLY A 9 -1.10 0.35 -12.02
CA GLY A 9 -2.44 0.91 -12.17
C GLY A 9 -3.10 1.37 -10.86
N VAL A 10 -2.38 1.32 -9.74
CA VAL A 10 -2.84 1.84 -8.45
C VAL A 10 -2.15 3.15 -8.08
N ASP A 11 -2.84 3.98 -7.29
CA ASP A 11 -2.25 5.18 -6.71
C ASP A 11 -1.40 4.80 -5.48
N PRO A 12 -0.07 5.07 -5.47
CA PRO A 12 0.80 4.80 -4.32
C PRO A 12 0.29 5.40 -3.00
N ALA A 13 -0.38 6.56 -3.02
CA ALA A 13 -0.92 7.18 -1.82
C ALA A 13 -2.08 6.38 -1.22
N ILE A 14 -2.90 5.73 -2.06
CA ILE A 14 -3.99 4.86 -1.60
C ILE A 14 -3.41 3.58 -1.00
N VAL A 15 -2.38 3.00 -1.62
CA VAL A 15 -1.67 1.83 -1.07
C VAL A 15 -1.07 2.15 0.30
N ALA A 16 -0.38 3.29 0.43
CA ALA A 16 0.19 3.72 1.70
C ALA A 16 -0.87 3.97 2.79
N ALA A 17 -2.00 4.58 2.42
CA ALA A 17 -3.12 4.78 3.35
C ALA A 17 -3.75 3.47 3.82
N ALA A 18 -3.81 2.45 2.94
CA ALA A 18 -4.34 1.13 3.28
C ALA A 18 -3.39 0.33 4.18
N LEU A 19 -2.07 0.60 4.13
CA LEU A 19 -1.06 -0.04 4.98
C LEU A 19 -0.90 0.64 6.34
N ALA A 20 -1.14 1.94 6.42
CA ALA A 20 -0.96 2.76 7.64
C ALA A 20 -1.57 2.18 8.94
N PRO A 21 -2.71 1.46 8.94
CA PRO A 21 -3.24 0.87 10.16
C PRO A 21 -2.34 -0.17 10.84
N ASP A 22 -1.46 -0.82 10.09
CA ASP A 22 -0.54 -1.85 10.60
C ASP A 22 0.86 -1.30 10.90
N ASP A 23 1.07 0.00 10.72
CA ASP A 23 2.34 0.65 11.04
C ASP A 23 2.59 0.64 12.56
N THR A 24 3.84 0.41 12.90
CA THR A 24 4.33 0.41 14.28
C THR A 24 5.67 1.16 14.34
N PRO A 25 6.21 1.51 15.51
CA PRO A 25 7.57 2.08 15.57
C PRO A 25 8.65 1.20 14.92
N GLU A 26 8.38 -0.10 14.75
CA GLU A 26 9.27 -1.08 14.12
C GLU A 26 8.96 -1.29 12.62
N ILE A 27 7.85 -0.75 12.10
CA ILE A 27 7.40 -0.87 10.71
C ILE A 27 6.87 0.49 10.27
N GLU A 28 7.64 1.19 9.45
CA GLU A 28 7.24 2.48 8.87
C GLU A 28 7.35 2.42 7.35
N HIS A 29 6.42 3.05 6.63
CA HIS A 29 6.57 3.29 5.20
C HIS A 29 6.39 4.73 4.79
N ARG A 30 6.94 5.03 3.62
CA ARG A 30 6.78 6.30 2.92
C ARG A 30 6.71 6.05 1.42
N VAL A 31 6.08 6.98 0.71
CA VAL A 31 6.04 6.99 -0.75
C VAL A 31 7.04 8.02 -1.26
N ASP A 32 7.90 7.60 -2.17
CA ASP A 32 8.79 8.45 -2.97
C ASP A 32 8.46 8.26 -4.45
N GLY A 33 7.68 9.19 -5.02
CA GLY A 33 7.14 9.06 -6.37
C GLY A 33 6.23 7.83 -6.49
N THR A 34 6.63 6.85 -7.31
CA THR A 34 5.94 5.56 -7.48
C THR A 34 6.48 4.47 -6.54
N VAL A 35 7.49 4.77 -5.72
CA VAL A 35 8.16 3.77 -4.89
C VAL A 35 7.62 3.81 -3.48
N LEU A 36 7.11 2.67 -3.01
CA LEU A 36 6.81 2.44 -1.60
C LEU A 36 8.08 1.94 -0.91
N GLU A 37 8.60 2.72 0.03
CA GLU A 37 9.72 2.35 0.88
C GLU A 37 9.21 1.96 2.26
N THR A 38 9.51 0.73 2.68
CA THR A 38 9.17 0.22 4.02
C THR A 38 10.45 -0.09 4.79
N ARG A 39 10.59 0.47 5.98
CA ARG A 39 11.64 0.08 6.93
C ARG A 39 11.04 -0.86 7.97
N VAL A 40 11.78 -1.92 8.27
CA VAL A 40 11.41 -2.91 9.28
C VAL A 40 12.59 -3.14 10.20
N GLU A 41 12.37 -3.03 11.51
CA GLU A 41 13.39 -3.26 12.53
C GLU A 41 12.99 -4.43 13.44
N ARG A 42 13.87 -5.42 13.57
CA ARG A 42 13.66 -6.58 14.45
C ARG A 42 14.97 -7.03 15.08
N GLY A 43 14.91 -7.50 16.32
CA GLY A 43 16.07 -7.98 17.08
C GLY A 43 16.64 -9.33 16.62
N SER A 44 16.03 -10.00 15.64
CA SER A 44 16.51 -11.27 15.09
C SER A 44 16.17 -11.42 13.61
N VAL A 45 16.98 -12.20 12.89
CA VAL A 45 16.72 -12.53 11.48
C VAL A 45 15.40 -13.30 11.31
N GLY A 46 15.09 -14.22 12.25
CA GLY A 46 13.82 -14.95 12.25
C GLY A 46 12.62 -14.03 12.42
N GLY A 47 12.71 -13.08 13.35
CA GLY A 47 11.70 -12.04 13.54
C GLY A 47 11.56 -11.14 12.32
N LEU A 48 12.67 -10.70 11.72
CA LEU A 48 12.67 -9.90 10.50
C LEU A 48 11.96 -10.63 9.36
N ARG A 49 12.30 -11.89 9.12
CA ARG A 49 11.67 -12.71 8.08
C ARG A 49 10.15 -12.81 8.29
N SER A 50 9.71 -13.20 9.49
CA SER A 50 8.28 -13.32 9.79
C SER A 50 7.53 -12.03 9.49
N THR A 51 8.13 -10.89 9.85
CA THR A 51 7.53 -9.57 9.65
C THR A 51 7.43 -9.20 8.18
N ILE A 52 8.47 -9.52 7.40
CA ILE A 52 8.44 -9.31 5.96
C ILE A 52 7.40 -10.22 5.30
N ASP A 53 7.32 -11.49 5.72
CA ASP A 53 6.32 -12.45 5.21
C ASP A 53 4.89 -11.94 5.47
N ASP A 54 4.60 -11.45 6.68
CA ASP A 54 3.31 -10.84 7.03
C ASP A 54 3.05 -9.55 6.23
N TYR A 55 4.06 -8.68 6.11
CA TYR A 55 3.94 -7.41 5.41
C TYR A 55 3.65 -7.59 3.91
N VAL A 56 4.22 -8.61 3.27
CA VAL A 56 3.92 -8.91 1.85
C VAL A 56 2.45 -9.30 1.65
N VAL A 57 1.86 -10.02 2.60
CA VAL A 57 0.42 -10.34 2.57
C VAL A 57 -0.42 -9.07 2.69
N ASN A 58 -0.08 -8.21 3.64
CA ASN A 58 -0.75 -6.92 3.85
C ASN A 58 -0.66 -6.02 2.61
N LEU A 59 0.52 -5.94 1.98
CA LEU A 59 0.73 -5.22 0.73
C LEU A 59 -0.19 -5.74 -0.39
N GLY A 60 -0.32 -7.05 -0.54
CA GLY A 60 -1.24 -7.64 -1.53
C GLY A 60 -2.71 -7.29 -1.27
N VAL A 61 -3.13 -7.14 -0.01
CA VAL A 61 -4.46 -6.64 0.35
C VAL A 61 -4.59 -5.15 -0.02
N ALA A 62 -3.62 -4.33 0.35
CA ALA A 62 -3.61 -2.89 0.04
C ALA A 62 -3.69 -2.61 -1.47
N MET A 63 -2.97 -3.38 -2.30
CA MET A 63 -3.05 -3.28 -3.75
C MET A 63 -4.47 -3.55 -4.27
N ARG A 64 -5.12 -4.62 -3.81
CA ARG A 64 -6.51 -4.96 -4.21
C ARG A 64 -7.52 -3.90 -3.76
N VAL A 65 -7.33 -3.31 -2.59
CA VAL A 65 -8.15 -2.19 -2.12
C VAL A 65 -7.97 -0.98 -3.04
N ALA A 66 -6.72 -0.64 -3.38
CA ALA A 66 -6.41 0.49 -4.26
C ALA A 66 -6.96 0.31 -5.68
N GLU A 67 -6.87 -0.90 -6.25
CA GLU A 67 -7.49 -1.26 -7.53
C GLU A 67 -9.01 -1.01 -7.49
N ARG A 68 -9.66 -1.42 -6.39
CA ARG A 68 -11.11 -1.30 -6.26
C ARG A 68 -11.55 0.15 -6.12
N VAL A 69 -10.78 0.98 -5.41
CA VAL A 69 -11.03 2.44 -5.27
C VAL A 69 -10.77 3.16 -6.59
N GLY A 70 -9.71 2.81 -7.33
CA GLY A 70 -9.42 3.35 -8.66
C GLY A 70 -10.51 3.04 -9.69
N GLY A 71 -11.19 1.90 -9.54
CA GLY A 71 -12.38 1.53 -10.32
C GLY A 71 -13.66 2.32 -9.99
N VAL A 72 -13.68 3.17 -8.95
CA VAL A 72 -14.85 3.99 -8.57
C VAL A 72 -14.93 5.31 -9.35
N LYS A 73 -14.13 5.51 -10.41
CA LYS A 73 -14.26 6.67 -11.32
C LYS A 73 -15.60 6.75 -12.08
N GLY A 74 -16.52 5.80 -11.92
CA GLY A 74 -17.81 5.75 -12.64
C GLY A 74 -19.06 6.22 -11.88
N VAL A 75 -18.95 6.79 -10.66
CA VAL A 75 -20.13 7.20 -9.88
C VAL A 75 -20.35 8.73 -9.85
N THR A 76 -19.50 9.53 -10.50
CA THR A 76 -19.61 11.00 -10.47
C THR A 76 -20.35 11.62 -11.68
N ASP A 77 -20.85 10.81 -12.62
CA ASP A 77 -21.56 11.30 -13.82
C ASP A 77 -23.10 11.29 -13.72
N MET A 78 -23.68 11.21 -12.52
CA MET A 78 -25.14 11.24 -12.31
C MET A 78 -25.68 12.61 -11.85
N ASN A 79 -25.18 13.72 -12.41
CA ASN A 79 -25.77 15.05 -12.22
C ASN A 79 -25.75 15.91 -13.51
N GLY A 80 -26.03 15.29 -14.65
CA GLY A 80 -26.25 15.99 -15.92
C GLY A 80 -27.68 15.83 -16.42
N VAL A 81 -28.64 16.49 -15.76
CA VAL A 81 -29.98 16.73 -16.32
C VAL A 81 -30.12 18.25 -16.46
N GLU A 82 -29.85 18.75 -17.66
CA GLU A 82 -30.53 19.89 -18.28
C GLU A 82 -30.72 19.59 -19.77
#